data_AF-A0A958H5N0-F1
#
_entry.id   AF-A0A958H5N0-F1
#
_cell.length_a   1.000
_cell.length_b   1.000
_cell.length_c   1.000
_cell.angle_alpha   90.00
_cell.angle_beta   90.00
_cell.angle_gamma   90.00
#
_symmetry.space_group_name_H-M   'P 1'
#
loop_
_entity.id
_entity.type
_entity.pdbx_description
1 polymer ?
#
loop_
_entity_poly.entity_id
_entity_poly.type
_entity_poly.pdbx_seq_one_letter_code
_entity_poly.pdbx_strand_id
1 'polypeptide(L)'
;SVTMQSADDGRELGSDDFLSFLVPLFAGMFYVFAVLTSAGYMLQAVTTEKENRTVEVMATSLSPLQLITGKAAGLFGVAMTQLTIWGTAAVVALAIAGVATDLFRGFQIPWSLMAVVVIYFVPSFALVAGIMIALGGVVADSQQGQQIAGIVNLFFVMPFFLFAAILARPDSPLAVAMTLFPTTAFLTVAMRWGVTIVPAWQMAVGLVGLVICAVIAVWVAARVFRIGMLSYGQRLDWRTVRAALSGRNNAGSKTSEVAS
;
A
#
# COMPACT_ATOMS: atom_id res chain seq x y z
N SER A 1 18.42 51.60 -8.73
CA SER A 1 16.95 51.72 -8.62
C SER A 1 16.40 51.73 -10.03
N VAL A 2 15.75 50.69 -10.53
CA VAL A 2 14.52 50.09 -10.00
C VAL A 2 14.50 48.60 -10.36
N THR A 3 14.35 47.77 -9.33
CA THR A 3 13.84 46.41 -9.39
C THR A 3 12.39 46.41 -9.82
N MET A 4 12.04 45.65 -10.85
CA MET A 4 10.70 45.08 -10.98
C MET A 4 10.80 43.59 -11.31
N GLN A 5 10.17 42.83 -10.42
CA GLN A 5 9.94 41.40 -10.43
C GLN A 5 8.63 41.15 -11.21
N SER A 6 8.63 40.20 -12.14
CA SER A 6 7.43 39.61 -12.74
C SER A 6 7.78 38.14 -13.02
N ALA A 7 7.47 37.17 -12.16
CA ALA A 7 6.14 36.59 -11.88
C ALA A 7 5.62 35.60 -12.95
N ASP A 8 6.43 35.24 -13.96
CA ASP A 8 6.02 34.20 -14.91
C ASP A 8 7.26 33.57 -15.57
N ASP A 9 7.88 32.60 -14.89
CA ASP A 9 8.91 31.78 -15.53
C ASP A 9 8.19 30.66 -16.27
N GLY A 10 7.68 31.03 -17.47
CA GLY A 10 7.11 30.13 -18.45
C GLY A 10 8.16 29.13 -18.91
N ARG A 11 8.38 28.08 -18.12
CA ARG A 11 9.11 26.89 -18.54
C ARG A 11 8.36 26.26 -19.70
N GLU A 12 8.82 26.51 -20.92
CA GLU A 12 8.55 25.60 -22.02
C GLU A 12 9.14 24.25 -21.63
N LEU A 13 8.27 23.29 -21.32
CA LEU A 13 8.65 21.91 -21.04
C LEU A 13 9.35 21.36 -22.28
N GLY A 14 10.68 21.25 -22.21
CA GLY A 14 11.46 20.60 -23.24
C GLY A 14 10.98 19.15 -23.44
N SER A 15 11.18 18.60 -24.63
CA SER A 15 10.87 17.21 -24.97
C SER A 15 11.42 16.19 -23.95
N ASP A 16 12.57 16.47 -23.35
CA ASP A 16 13.19 15.63 -22.31
C ASP A 16 12.52 15.75 -20.92
N ASP A 17 11.93 16.91 -20.60
CA ASP A 17 11.18 17.12 -19.35
C ASP A 17 9.85 16.35 -19.38
N PHE A 18 9.21 16.24 -20.54
CA PHE A 18 7.97 15.49 -20.69
C PHE A 18 8.17 13.99 -20.43
N LEU A 19 9.27 13.40 -20.90
CA LEU A 19 9.56 11.97 -20.68
C LEU A 19 9.95 11.68 -19.23
N SER A 20 10.72 12.57 -18.62
CA SER A 20 11.11 12.49 -17.21
C SER A 20 9.90 12.52 -16.26
N PHE A 21 8.81 13.14 -16.70
CA PHE A 21 7.52 13.14 -16.02
C PHE A 21 6.68 11.87 -16.21
N LEU A 22 6.71 11.27 -17.40
CA LEU A 22 5.88 10.10 -17.71
C LEU A 22 6.27 8.85 -16.90
N VAL A 23 7.55 8.63 -16.62
CA VAL A 23 7.99 7.42 -15.91
C VAL A 23 7.52 7.37 -14.45
N PRO A 24 7.70 8.43 -13.63
CA PRO A 24 7.09 8.54 -12.30
C PRO A 24 5.58 8.35 -12.30
N LEU A 25 4.90 8.95 -13.29
CA LEU A 25 3.45 8.86 -13.42
C LEU A 25 3.02 7.42 -13.67
N PHE A 26 3.70 6.73 -14.59
CA PHE A 26 3.43 5.32 -14.88
C PHE A 26 3.70 4.43 -13.66
N ALA A 27 4.81 4.63 -12.96
CA ALA A 27 5.13 3.90 -11.73
C ALA A 27 4.07 4.15 -10.63
N GLY A 28 3.60 5.39 -10.51
CA GLY A 28 2.52 5.75 -9.59
C GLY A 28 1.18 5.12 -9.97
N MET A 29 0.81 5.14 -11.26
CA MET A 29 -0.41 4.50 -11.74
C MET A 29 -0.37 2.98 -11.55
N PHE A 30 0.78 2.36 -11.85
CA PHE A 30 1.02 0.94 -11.57
C PHE A 30 0.75 0.61 -10.10
N TYR A 31 1.30 1.42 -9.19
CA TYR A 31 1.08 1.24 -7.77
C TYR A 31 -0.38 1.35 -7.36
N VAL A 32 -1.08 2.39 -7.82
CA VAL A 32 -2.51 2.58 -7.55
C VAL A 32 -3.30 1.37 -8.02
N PHE A 33 -3.03 0.87 -9.22
CA PHE A 33 -3.67 -0.33 -9.74
C PHE A 33 -3.36 -1.58 -8.90
N ALA A 34 -2.10 -1.75 -8.48
CA ALA A 34 -1.68 -2.85 -7.60
C ALA A 34 -2.42 -2.84 -6.26
N VAL A 35 -2.47 -1.69 -5.61
CA VAL A 35 -3.11 -1.55 -4.28
C VAL A 35 -4.61 -1.78 -4.37
N LEU A 36 -5.29 -1.14 -5.33
CA LEU A 36 -6.74 -1.25 -5.47
C LEU A 36 -7.18 -2.68 -5.76
N THR A 37 -6.47 -3.36 -6.65
CA THR A 37 -6.76 -4.74 -7.04
C THR A 37 -6.45 -5.71 -5.90
N SER A 38 -5.26 -5.60 -5.30
CA SER A 38 -4.82 -6.49 -4.23
C SER A 38 -5.64 -6.36 -2.95
N ALA A 39 -6.01 -5.14 -2.57
CA ALA A 39 -6.73 -4.90 -1.32
C ALA A 39 -8.12 -5.56 -1.34
N GLY A 40 -8.84 -5.44 -2.47
CA GLY A 40 -10.15 -6.08 -2.65
C GLY A 40 -10.06 -7.61 -2.56
N TYR A 41 -9.10 -8.21 -3.28
CA TYR A 41 -8.92 -9.66 -3.22
C TYR A 41 -8.52 -10.16 -1.85
N MET A 42 -7.64 -9.45 -1.14
CA MET A 42 -7.19 -9.88 0.18
C MET A 42 -8.31 -9.85 1.21
N LEU A 43 -9.08 -8.76 1.23
CA LEU A 43 -10.22 -8.64 2.12
C LEU A 43 -11.24 -9.73 1.84
N GLN A 44 -11.63 -9.91 0.56
CA GLN A 44 -12.60 -10.91 0.15
C GLN A 44 -12.14 -12.33 0.52
N ALA A 45 -10.87 -12.65 0.29
CA ALA A 45 -10.32 -13.95 0.62
C ALA A 45 -10.47 -14.29 2.12
N VAL A 46 -10.23 -13.31 3.01
CA VAL A 46 -10.34 -13.53 4.45
C VAL A 46 -11.80 -13.59 4.90
N THR A 47 -12.67 -12.72 4.37
CA THR A 47 -14.09 -12.72 4.74
C THR A 47 -14.80 -13.98 4.27
N THR A 48 -14.55 -14.42 3.03
CA THR A 48 -15.19 -15.62 2.46
C THR A 48 -14.70 -16.91 3.14
N GLU A 49 -13.43 -16.98 3.54
CA GLU A 49 -12.92 -18.13 4.29
C GLU A 49 -13.58 -18.28 5.68
N LYS A 50 -13.88 -17.15 6.33
CA LYS A 50 -14.59 -17.10 7.60
C LYS A 50 -16.06 -17.52 7.43
N GLU A 51 -16.72 -17.03 6.38
CA GLU A 51 -18.12 -17.37 6.05
C GLU A 51 -18.29 -18.87 5.76
N ASN A 52 -17.36 -19.47 5.01
CA ASN A 52 -17.49 -20.84 4.52
C ASN A 52 -17.00 -21.94 5.51
N ARG A 53 -16.76 -21.61 6.79
CA ARG A 53 -16.11 -22.49 7.80
C ARG A 53 -14.79 -23.12 7.33
N THR A 54 -14.19 -22.60 6.27
CA THR A 54 -12.95 -23.13 5.71
C THR A 54 -11.79 -22.91 6.68
N VAL A 55 -11.82 -21.82 7.47
CA VAL A 55 -10.81 -21.56 8.51
C VAL A 55 -10.82 -22.61 9.61
N GLU A 56 -11.98 -23.18 10.00
CA GLU A 56 -12.06 -24.23 11.04
C GLU A 56 -11.37 -25.51 10.58
N VAL A 57 -11.66 -25.94 9.34
CA VAL A 57 -11.03 -27.13 8.72
C VAL A 57 -9.54 -26.90 8.46
N MET A 58 -9.14 -25.70 8.04
CA MET A 58 -7.72 -25.40 7.83
C MET A 58 -6.95 -25.31 9.15
N ALA A 59 -7.58 -24.85 10.24
CA ALA A 59 -6.96 -24.78 11.55
C ALA A 59 -6.72 -26.16 12.19
N THR A 60 -7.41 -27.23 11.76
CA THR A 60 -7.09 -28.59 12.21
C THR A 60 -5.84 -29.17 11.53
N SER A 61 -5.38 -28.57 10.43
CA SER A 61 -4.27 -29.10 9.61
C SER A 61 -3.03 -28.21 9.61
N LEU A 62 -3.20 -26.88 9.76
CA LEU A 62 -2.12 -25.90 9.76
C LEU A 62 -2.30 -24.89 10.89
N SER A 63 -1.18 -24.38 11.41
CA SER A 63 -1.24 -23.28 12.37
C SER A 63 -1.73 -21.99 11.68
N PRO A 64 -2.48 -21.12 12.38
CA PRO A 64 -2.99 -19.87 11.81
C PRO A 64 -1.88 -18.95 11.25
N LEU A 65 -0.70 -19.01 11.87
CA LEU A 65 0.46 -18.22 11.46
C LEU A 65 1.02 -18.71 10.12
N GLN A 66 1.02 -20.02 9.86
CA GLN A 66 1.39 -20.59 8.57
C GLN A 66 0.39 -20.20 7.48
N LEU A 67 -0.91 -20.17 7.78
CA LEU A 67 -1.95 -19.77 6.83
C LEU A 67 -1.77 -18.33 6.35
N ILE A 68 -1.57 -17.39 7.28
CA ILE A 68 -1.42 -15.96 6.96
C ILE A 68 -0.09 -15.68 6.27
N THR A 69 0.99 -16.32 6.71
CA THR A 69 2.30 -16.17 6.07
C THR A 69 2.27 -16.74 4.65
N GLY A 70 1.60 -17.88 4.43
CA GLY A 70 1.38 -18.46 3.11
C GLY A 70 0.55 -17.53 2.20
N LYS A 71 -0.53 -16.95 2.73
CA LYS A 71 -1.33 -15.93 2.01
C LYS A 71 -0.51 -14.69 1.64
N ALA A 72 0.29 -14.18 2.57
CA ALA A 72 1.17 -13.04 2.32
C ALA A 72 2.22 -13.37 1.25
N ALA A 73 2.83 -14.56 1.29
CA ALA A 73 3.79 -15.00 0.29
C ALA A 73 3.16 -15.19 -1.10
N GLY A 74 1.95 -15.77 -1.16
CA GLY A 74 1.19 -15.89 -2.41
C GLY A 74 0.84 -14.52 -3.00
N LEU A 75 0.40 -13.58 -2.16
CA LEU A 75 0.10 -12.21 -2.59
C LEU A 75 1.36 -11.47 -3.05
N PHE A 76 2.50 -11.68 -2.39
CA PHE A 76 3.79 -11.18 -2.87
C PHE A 76 4.12 -11.73 -4.27
N GLY A 77 3.85 -13.02 -4.51
CA GLY A 77 3.98 -13.62 -5.83
C GLY A 77 3.10 -12.92 -6.89
N VAL A 78 1.84 -12.64 -6.55
CA VAL A 78 0.92 -11.86 -7.41
C VAL A 78 1.46 -10.45 -7.67
N ALA A 79 2.04 -9.79 -6.66
CA ALA A 79 2.60 -8.46 -6.80
C ALA A 79 3.82 -8.45 -7.74
N MET A 80 4.67 -9.49 -7.67
CA MET A 80 5.83 -9.67 -8.55
C MET A 80 5.41 -9.97 -9.99
N THR A 81 4.38 -10.80 -10.21
CA THR A 81 3.85 -11.02 -11.56
C THR A 81 3.24 -9.74 -12.12
N GLN A 82 2.51 -8.98 -11.30
CA GLN A 82 1.98 -7.69 -11.71
C GLN A 82 3.11 -6.72 -12.10
N LEU A 83 4.15 -6.60 -11.29
CA LEU A 83 5.33 -5.77 -11.59
C LEU A 83 5.99 -6.19 -12.90
N THR A 84 6.11 -7.49 -13.14
CA THR A 84 6.69 -8.03 -14.38
C THR A 84 5.82 -7.71 -15.59
N ILE A 85 4.50 -7.89 -15.50
CA ILE A 85 3.55 -7.61 -16.58
C ILE A 85 3.57 -6.13 -16.95
N TRP A 86 3.45 -5.24 -15.97
CA TRP A 86 3.46 -3.80 -16.23
C TRP A 86 4.83 -3.27 -16.63
N GLY A 87 5.91 -3.82 -16.06
CA GLY A 87 7.28 -3.46 -16.43
C GLY A 87 7.60 -3.83 -17.88
N THR A 88 7.25 -5.05 -18.29
CA THR A 88 7.41 -5.50 -19.69
C THR A 88 6.51 -4.72 -20.65
N ALA A 89 5.26 -4.46 -20.27
CA ALA A 89 4.35 -3.61 -21.04
C ALA A 89 4.92 -2.19 -21.24
N ALA A 90 5.54 -1.60 -20.21
CA ALA A 90 6.18 -0.29 -20.31
C ALA A 90 7.35 -0.30 -21.30
N VAL A 91 8.21 -1.32 -21.24
CA VAL A 91 9.35 -1.47 -22.17
C VAL A 91 8.86 -1.65 -23.61
N VAL A 92 7.85 -2.50 -23.83
CA VAL A 92 7.26 -2.71 -25.17
C VAL A 92 6.61 -1.42 -25.68
N ALA A 93 5.86 -0.70 -24.83
CA ALA A 93 5.24 0.56 -25.20
C ALA A 93 6.29 1.62 -25.60
N LEU A 94 7.38 1.74 -24.84
CA LEU A 94 8.49 2.65 -25.18
C LEU A 94 9.19 2.23 -26.48
N ALA A 95 9.39 0.94 -26.72
CA ALA A 95 10.00 0.44 -27.95
C ALA A 95 9.14 0.76 -29.18
N ILE A 96 7.82 0.56 -29.09
CA ILE A 96 6.87 0.92 -30.16
C ILE A 96 6.86 2.43 -30.38
N ALA A 97 6.76 3.21 -29.30
CA ALA A 97 6.70 4.66 -29.37
C ALA A 97 8.01 5.28 -29.91
N GLY A 98 9.16 4.68 -29.63
CA GLY A 98 10.48 5.11 -30.13
C GLY A 98 10.72 4.80 -31.61
N VAL A 99 9.96 3.87 -32.19
CA VAL A 99 9.92 3.68 -33.66
C VAL A 99 9.00 4.71 -34.31
N ALA A 100 7.90 5.05 -33.65
CA ALA A 100 6.89 5.96 -34.19
C ALA A 100 7.29 7.45 -34.11
N THR A 101 8.07 7.84 -33.10
CA THR A 101 8.45 9.24 -32.87
C THR A 101 9.88 9.35 -32.37
N ASP A 102 10.60 10.38 -32.82
CA ASP A 102 11.97 10.65 -32.36
C ASP A 102 12.03 11.02 -30.87
N LEU A 103 10.91 11.42 -30.27
CA LEU A 103 10.79 11.75 -28.85
C LEU A 103 11.18 10.59 -27.93
N PHE A 104 10.68 9.38 -28.18
CA PHE A 104 10.96 8.22 -27.32
C PHE A 104 12.22 7.45 -27.73
N ARG A 105 12.92 7.91 -28.77
CA ARG A 105 14.04 7.19 -29.38
C ARG A 105 15.26 7.26 -28.47
N GLY A 106 15.64 6.11 -27.89
CA GLY A 106 16.79 6.02 -26.98
C GLY A 106 16.47 6.39 -25.53
N PHE A 107 15.21 6.66 -25.19
CA PHE A 107 14.80 6.88 -23.81
C PHE A 107 14.93 5.57 -23.01
N GLN A 108 15.72 5.62 -21.93
CA GLN A 108 15.96 4.47 -21.06
C GLN A 108 15.39 4.73 -19.68
N ILE A 109 14.68 3.74 -19.13
CA ILE A 109 14.21 3.80 -17.75
C ILE A 109 15.43 3.71 -16.84
N PRO A 110 15.71 4.71 -15.99
CA PRO A 110 16.87 4.69 -15.13
C PRO A 110 16.78 3.52 -14.13
N TRP A 111 17.83 2.73 -14.04
CA TRP A 111 17.88 1.57 -13.15
C TRP A 111 17.70 1.94 -11.67
N SER A 112 18.11 3.16 -11.30
CA SER A 112 17.91 3.72 -9.97
C SER A 112 16.43 3.86 -9.60
N LEU A 113 15.57 4.23 -10.54
CA LEU A 113 14.12 4.28 -10.31
C LEU A 113 13.56 2.88 -10.11
N MET A 114 14.01 1.89 -10.89
CA MET A 114 13.58 0.49 -10.72
C MET A 114 13.95 -0.03 -9.32
N ALA A 115 15.15 0.29 -8.83
CA ALA A 115 15.56 -0.06 -7.48
C ALA A 115 14.66 0.60 -6.42
N VAL A 116 14.35 1.90 -6.56
CA VAL A 116 13.44 2.61 -5.65
C VAL A 116 12.05 1.98 -5.67
N VAL A 117 11.53 1.67 -6.87
CA VAL A 117 10.24 0.99 -7.02
C VAL A 117 10.24 -0.32 -6.26
N VAL A 118 11.20 -1.20 -6.49
CA VAL A 118 11.23 -2.51 -5.83
C VAL A 118 11.38 -2.36 -4.31
N ILE A 119 12.30 -1.52 -3.83
CA ILE A 119 12.61 -1.37 -2.40
C ILE A 119 11.42 -0.82 -1.61
N TYR A 120 10.66 0.12 -2.17
CA TYR A 120 9.50 0.71 -1.50
C TYR A 120 8.21 -0.08 -1.74
N PHE A 121 8.05 -0.68 -2.90
CA PHE A 121 6.85 -1.41 -3.28
C PHE A 121 6.60 -2.60 -2.34
N VAL A 122 7.63 -3.40 -2.07
CA VAL A 122 7.49 -4.60 -1.22
C VAL A 122 6.95 -4.30 0.18
N PRO A 123 7.56 -3.42 0.99
CA PRO A 123 7.04 -3.10 2.33
C PRO A 123 5.72 -2.33 2.27
N SER A 124 5.51 -1.48 1.27
CA SER A 124 4.23 -0.79 1.08
C SER A 124 3.08 -1.78 0.82
N PHE A 125 3.34 -2.78 0.00
CA PHE A 125 2.38 -3.81 -0.33
C PHE A 125 2.11 -4.75 0.86
N ALA A 126 3.14 -5.11 1.62
CA ALA A 126 2.99 -5.86 2.87
C ALA A 126 2.15 -5.09 3.91
N LEU A 127 2.31 -3.75 3.98
CA LEU A 127 1.49 -2.89 4.84
C LEU A 127 0.01 -2.92 4.43
N VAL A 128 -0.31 -2.78 3.13
CA VAL A 128 -1.68 -2.90 2.63
C VAL A 128 -2.26 -4.28 2.96
N ALA A 129 -1.52 -5.35 2.66
CA ALA A 129 -1.96 -6.72 2.92
C ALA A 129 -2.25 -6.96 4.40
N GLY A 130 -1.35 -6.54 5.30
CA GLY A 130 -1.55 -6.66 6.74
C GLY A 130 -2.80 -5.94 7.23
N ILE A 131 -3.03 -4.71 6.75
CA ILE A 131 -4.23 -3.95 7.11
C ILE A 131 -5.49 -4.65 6.58
N MET A 132 -5.50 -5.12 5.34
CA MET A 132 -6.68 -5.78 4.73
C MET A 132 -7.02 -7.11 5.39
N ILE A 133 -6.00 -7.90 5.77
CA ILE A 133 -6.21 -9.15 6.52
C ILE A 133 -6.81 -8.84 7.90
N ALA A 134 -6.26 -7.84 8.60
CA ALA A 134 -6.77 -7.44 9.90
C ALA A 134 -8.24 -6.96 9.79
N LEU A 135 -8.57 -6.16 8.77
CA LEU A 135 -9.93 -5.71 8.51
C LEU A 135 -10.87 -6.88 8.18
N GLY A 136 -10.45 -7.82 7.33
CA GLY A 136 -11.25 -9.02 7.01
C GLY A 136 -11.54 -9.90 8.22
N GLY A 137 -10.66 -9.92 9.22
CA GLY A 137 -10.92 -10.60 10.49
C GLY A 137 -12.00 -9.93 11.35
N VAL A 138 -12.02 -8.59 11.36
CA VAL A 138 -12.93 -7.78 12.19
C VAL A 138 -14.32 -7.65 11.57
N VAL A 139 -14.38 -7.49 10.25
CA VAL A 139 -15.64 -7.25 9.54
C VAL A 139 -16.47 -8.54 9.45
N ALA A 140 -17.78 -8.38 9.48
CA ALA A 140 -18.74 -9.49 9.44
C ALA A 140 -19.17 -9.87 8.03
N ASP A 141 -19.13 -8.92 7.08
CA ASP A 141 -19.68 -9.06 5.73
C ASP A 141 -18.72 -8.47 4.68
N SER A 142 -18.57 -9.17 3.56
CA SER A 142 -17.66 -8.77 2.47
C SER A 142 -17.99 -7.39 1.85
N GLN A 143 -19.26 -7.01 1.75
CA GLN A 143 -19.70 -5.74 1.17
C GLN A 143 -19.35 -4.55 2.07
N GLN A 144 -19.59 -4.66 3.38
CA GLN A 144 -19.16 -3.65 4.36
C GLN A 144 -17.64 -3.53 4.40
N GLY A 145 -16.94 -4.67 4.31
CA GLY A 145 -15.49 -4.70 4.24
C GLY A 145 -14.99 -3.89 3.05
N GLN A 146 -15.58 -4.10 1.87
CA GLN A 146 -15.12 -3.46 0.63
C GLN A 146 -15.26 -1.93 0.70
N GLN A 147 -16.30 -1.41 1.36
CA GLN A 147 -16.44 0.03 1.61
C GLN A 147 -15.32 0.57 2.52
N ILE A 148 -14.99 -0.15 3.60
CA ILE A 148 -13.90 0.22 4.51
C ILE A 148 -12.55 0.12 3.79
N ALA A 149 -12.33 -0.93 3.00
CA ALA A 149 -11.12 -1.09 2.19
C ALA A 149 -10.94 0.05 1.18
N GLY A 150 -12.03 0.51 0.56
CA GLY A 150 -12.01 1.70 -0.29
C GLY A 150 -11.53 2.96 0.44
N ILE A 151 -12.04 3.20 1.65
CA ILE A 151 -11.61 4.33 2.49
C ILE A 151 -10.13 4.20 2.89
N VAL A 152 -9.68 3.00 3.24
CA VAL A 152 -8.27 2.76 3.58
C VAL A 152 -7.36 2.96 2.37
N ASN A 153 -7.74 2.45 1.21
CA ASN A 153 -6.97 2.63 -0.03
C ASN A 153 -6.85 4.10 -0.42
N LEU A 154 -7.85 4.92 -0.11
CA LEU A 154 -7.78 6.36 -0.35
C LEU A 154 -6.53 6.98 0.32
N PHE A 155 -6.14 6.53 1.50
CA PHE A 155 -4.92 7.01 2.16
C PHE A 155 -3.63 6.61 1.43
N PHE A 156 -3.60 5.46 0.75
CA PHE A 156 -2.44 5.03 -0.04
C PHE A 156 -2.35 5.77 -1.38
N VAL A 157 -3.51 6.06 -1.98
CA VAL A 157 -3.61 6.73 -3.29
C VAL A 157 -3.61 8.25 -3.15
N MET A 158 -3.74 8.79 -1.93
CA MET A 158 -3.84 10.23 -1.66
C MET A 158 -2.78 11.11 -2.37
N PRO A 159 -1.49 10.73 -2.43
CA PRO A 159 -0.48 11.48 -3.19
C PRO A 159 -0.83 11.69 -4.66
N PHE A 160 -1.53 10.73 -5.27
CA PHE A 160 -1.95 10.82 -6.67
C PHE A 160 -2.98 11.92 -6.89
N PHE A 161 -3.90 12.13 -5.94
CA PHE A 161 -4.84 13.25 -6.01
C PHE A 161 -4.15 14.59 -5.82
N LEU A 162 -3.05 14.61 -5.08
CA LEU A 162 -2.22 15.81 -4.87
C LEU A 162 -1.06 15.90 -5.85
N PHE A 163 -1.08 15.11 -6.93
CA PHE A 163 0.04 14.99 -7.85
C PHE A 163 0.46 16.34 -8.45
N ALA A 164 -0.50 17.14 -8.94
CA ALA A 164 -0.22 18.47 -9.47
C ALA A 164 0.41 19.41 -8.42
N ALA A 165 -0.04 19.32 -7.15
CA ALA A 165 0.50 20.13 -6.06
C ALA A 165 1.93 19.71 -5.66
N ILE A 166 2.19 18.39 -5.62
CA ILE A 166 3.52 17.83 -5.37
C ILE A 166 4.47 18.23 -6.49
N LEU A 167 4.02 18.21 -7.75
CA LEU A 167 4.86 18.59 -8.88
C LEU A 167 5.18 20.07 -8.93
N ALA A 168 4.20 20.92 -8.67
CA ALA A 168 4.41 22.36 -8.66
C ALA A 168 5.46 22.76 -7.61
N ARG A 169 5.48 22.08 -6.47
CA ARG A 169 6.45 22.32 -5.38
C ARG A 169 6.94 21.01 -4.75
N PRO A 170 7.92 20.33 -5.37
CA PRO A 170 8.41 19.00 -4.95
C PRO A 170 9.07 18.97 -3.57
N ASP A 171 9.58 20.11 -3.09
CA ASP A 171 10.24 20.26 -1.80
C ASP A 171 9.35 20.92 -0.74
N SER A 172 8.06 21.06 -1.02
CA SER A 172 7.10 21.60 -0.07
C SER A 172 7.02 20.74 1.21
N PRO A 173 6.71 21.34 2.37
CA PRO A 173 6.53 20.59 3.62
C PRO A 173 5.50 19.46 3.50
N LEU A 174 4.47 19.65 2.67
CA LEU A 174 3.48 18.63 2.35
C LEU A 174 4.13 17.43 1.64
N ALA A 175 4.88 17.66 0.55
CA ALA A 175 5.55 16.59 -0.19
C ALA A 175 6.56 15.81 0.67
N VAL A 176 7.26 16.51 1.58
CA VAL A 176 8.15 15.88 2.56
C VAL A 176 7.36 15.04 3.57
N ALA A 177 6.28 15.58 4.15
CA ALA A 177 5.45 14.84 5.11
C ALA A 177 4.88 13.56 4.49
N MET A 178 4.41 13.62 3.25
CA MET A 178 3.88 12.46 2.53
C MET A 178 4.95 11.42 2.16
N THR A 179 6.18 11.86 1.96
CA THR A 179 7.34 10.98 1.75
C THR A 179 7.68 10.19 3.02
N LEU A 180 7.48 10.79 4.18
CA LEU A 180 7.75 10.17 5.48
C LEU A 180 6.60 9.31 5.99
N PHE A 181 5.37 9.61 5.59
CA PHE A 181 4.19 8.89 6.06
C PHE A 181 4.07 7.51 5.38
N PRO A 182 4.04 6.39 6.12
CA PRO A 182 4.20 5.03 5.59
C PRO A 182 3.27 4.67 4.43
N THR A 183 1.98 5.00 4.52
CA THR A 183 1.01 4.60 3.48
C THR A 183 1.21 5.39 2.18
N THR A 184 1.77 6.60 2.26
CA THR A 184 1.95 7.49 1.11
C THR A 184 3.38 7.50 0.57
N ALA A 185 4.35 7.03 1.37
CA ALA A 185 5.78 7.14 1.12
C ALA A 185 6.19 6.68 -0.28
N PHE A 186 5.77 5.48 -0.69
CA PHE A 186 6.16 4.95 -2.00
C PHE A 186 5.68 5.82 -3.15
N LEU A 187 4.38 6.13 -3.17
CA LEU A 187 3.76 6.87 -4.26
C LEU A 187 4.32 8.29 -4.35
N THR A 188 4.55 8.96 -3.21
CA THR A 188 5.17 10.29 -3.19
C THR A 188 6.63 10.26 -3.64
N VAL A 189 7.43 9.28 -3.19
CA VAL A 189 8.83 9.15 -3.63
C VAL A 189 8.89 8.88 -5.13
N ALA A 190 8.06 7.97 -5.64
CA ALA A 190 7.99 7.66 -7.06
C ALA A 190 7.68 8.92 -7.89
N MET A 191 6.69 9.72 -7.46
CA MET A 191 6.29 10.98 -8.12
C MET A 191 7.38 12.05 -8.07
N ARG A 192 8.07 12.21 -6.93
CA ARG A 192 9.13 13.19 -6.76
C ARG A 192 10.41 12.82 -7.53
N TRP A 193 10.69 11.53 -7.69
CA TRP A 193 11.93 11.03 -8.28
C TRP A 193 12.22 11.54 -9.70
N GLY A 194 11.20 11.74 -10.54
CA GLY A 194 11.42 12.23 -11.91
C GLY A 194 11.43 13.75 -12.08
N VAL A 195 11.28 14.51 -10.98
CA VAL A 195 11.21 15.98 -11.03
C VAL A 195 12.23 16.63 -10.09
N THR A 196 12.62 15.95 -9.01
CA THR A 196 13.59 16.46 -8.04
C THR A 196 14.49 15.35 -7.47
N ILE A 197 15.63 15.76 -6.95
CA ILE A 197 16.53 14.90 -6.19
C ILE A 197 16.07 14.93 -4.73
N VAL A 198 15.34 13.89 -4.31
CA VAL A 198 14.89 13.77 -2.92
C VAL A 198 16.08 13.54 -2.00
N PRO A 199 16.22 14.30 -0.89
CA PRO A 199 17.31 14.09 0.06
C PRO A 199 17.34 12.64 0.59
N ALA A 200 18.53 12.03 0.58
CA ALA A 200 18.70 10.61 0.94
C ALA A 200 18.17 10.27 2.35
N TRP A 201 18.23 11.20 3.31
CA TRP A 201 17.68 10.99 4.65
C TRP A 201 16.15 10.89 4.66
N GLN A 202 15.43 11.64 3.80
CA GLN A 202 13.97 11.54 3.69
C GLN A 202 13.58 10.16 3.18
N MET A 203 14.35 9.66 2.21
CA MET A 203 14.16 8.32 1.69
C MET A 203 14.49 7.25 2.74
N ALA A 204 15.62 7.37 3.44
CA ALA A 204 16.00 6.39 4.44
C ALA A 204 15.00 6.33 5.60
N VAL A 205 14.60 7.49 6.15
CA VAL A 205 13.64 7.57 7.25
C VAL A 205 12.25 7.11 6.81
N GLY A 206 11.79 7.54 5.62
CA GLY A 206 10.51 7.11 5.06
C GLY A 206 10.47 5.60 4.82
N LEU A 207 11.55 5.03 4.27
CA LEU A 207 11.67 3.58 4.06
C LEU A 207 11.68 2.81 5.39
N VAL A 208 12.47 3.24 6.37
CA VAL A 208 12.54 2.59 7.69
C VAL A 208 11.17 2.65 8.38
N GLY A 209 10.51 3.81 8.36
CA GLY A 209 9.16 3.96 8.91
C GLY A 209 8.14 3.06 8.21
N LEU A 210 8.21 2.97 6.88
CA LEU A 210 7.37 2.10 6.07
C LEU A 210 7.58 0.63 6.42
N VAL A 211 8.82 0.16 6.53
CA VAL A 211 9.15 -1.22 6.91
C VAL A 211 8.66 -1.53 8.32
N ILE A 212 8.87 -0.62 9.28
CA ILE A 212 8.39 -0.79 10.66
C ILE A 212 6.86 -0.94 10.66
N CYS A 213 6.14 -0.05 9.98
CA CYS A 213 4.68 -0.12 9.90
C CYS A 213 4.21 -1.39 9.19
N ALA A 214 4.88 -1.83 8.13
CA ALA A 214 4.56 -3.07 7.45
C ALA A 214 4.70 -4.29 8.37
N VAL A 215 5.80 -4.39 9.13
CA VAL A 215 6.01 -5.45 10.13
C VAL A 215 4.94 -5.42 11.21
N ILE A 216 4.61 -4.23 11.73
CA ILE A 216 3.54 -4.07 12.72
C ILE A 216 2.19 -4.51 12.14
N ALA A 217 1.86 -4.13 10.90
CA ALA A 217 0.61 -4.50 10.26
C ALA A 217 0.48 -6.01 10.07
N VAL A 218 1.54 -6.68 9.63
CA VAL A 218 1.57 -8.15 9.51
C VAL A 218 1.45 -8.82 10.87
N TRP A 219 2.12 -8.29 11.90
CA TRP A 219 2.00 -8.81 13.27
C TRP A 219 0.59 -8.66 13.83
N VAL A 220 -0.05 -7.49 13.62
CA VAL A 220 -1.45 -7.24 14.02
C VAL A 220 -2.39 -8.18 13.26
N ALA A 221 -2.21 -8.34 11.95
CA ALA A 221 -3.01 -9.26 11.14
C ALA A 221 -2.98 -10.69 11.70
N ALA A 222 -1.80 -11.20 12.06
CA ALA A 222 -1.65 -12.51 12.67
C ALA A 222 -2.39 -12.65 14.01
N ARG A 223 -2.34 -11.61 14.84
CA ARG A 223 -3.04 -11.58 16.14
C ARG A 223 -4.56 -11.51 15.97
N VAL A 224 -5.05 -10.63 15.09
CA VAL A 224 -6.48 -10.47 14.80
C VAL A 224 -7.06 -11.77 14.25
N PHE A 225 -6.35 -12.44 13.35
CA PHE A 225 -6.80 -13.72 12.80
C PHE A 225 -6.88 -14.81 13.89
N ARG A 226 -5.90 -14.89 14.79
CA ARG A 226 -5.93 -15.84 15.92
C ARG A 226 -7.14 -15.63 16.84
N ILE A 227 -7.51 -14.37 17.10
CA ILE A 227 -8.66 -14.02 17.97
C ILE A 227 -9.99 -14.19 17.22
N GLY A 228 -10.02 -13.84 15.93
CA GLY A 228 -11.20 -13.91 15.07
C GLY A 228 -11.76 -15.32 14.92
N MET A 229 -10.91 -16.35 14.93
CA MET A 229 -11.36 -17.75 14.88
C MET A 229 -12.08 -18.22 16.15
N LEU A 230 -11.85 -17.59 17.30
CA LEU A 230 -12.47 -17.99 18.58
C LEU A 230 -13.76 -17.22 18.88
N SER A 231 -14.06 -16.18 18.11
CA SER A 231 -15.20 -15.28 18.31
C SER A 231 -16.28 -15.54 17.25
N TYR A 232 -16.70 -16.80 17.10
CA TYR A 232 -17.76 -17.14 16.15
C TYR A 232 -19.11 -16.59 16.63
N GLY A 233 -19.71 -15.69 15.83
CA GLY A 233 -21.11 -15.27 15.97
C GLY A 233 -21.41 -13.99 16.76
N GLN A 234 -20.42 -13.37 17.43
CA GLN A 234 -20.61 -12.07 18.09
C GLN A 234 -19.64 -11.02 17.53
N ARG A 235 -20.15 -9.83 17.23
CA ARG A 235 -19.35 -8.68 16.76
C ARG A 235 -18.20 -8.46 17.72
N LEU A 236 -16.97 -8.53 17.21
CA LEU A 236 -15.77 -8.19 17.98
C LEU A 236 -15.83 -6.70 18.34
N ASP A 237 -16.24 -6.41 19.57
CA ASP A 237 -16.22 -5.07 20.12
C ASP A 237 -14.75 -4.60 20.25
N TRP A 238 -14.50 -3.35 19.88
CA TRP A 238 -13.17 -2.72 19.91
C TRP A 238 -12.51 -2.81 21.30
N ARG A 239 -13.33 -2.92 22.34
CA ARG A 239 -12.90 -3.13 23.73
C ARG A 239 -12.20 -4.48 23.94
N THR A 240 -12.63 -5.53 23.26
CA THR A 240 -12.04 -6.88 23.34
C THR A 240 -10.71 -6.94 22.60
N VAL A 241 -10.60 -6.28 21.44
CA VAL A 241 -9.33 -6.16 20.70
C VAL A 241 -8.29 -5.40 21.52
N ARG A 242 -8.68 -4.30 22.17
CA ARG A 242 -7.79 -3.54 23.07
C ARG A 242 -7.40 -4.33 24.33
N ALA A 243 -8.32 -5.09 24.90
CA ALA A 243 -8.05 -5.95 26.06
C ALA A 243 -7.04 -7.06 25.71
N ALA A 244 -7.18 -7.69 24.54
CA ALA A 244 -6.27 -8.71 24.05
C ALA A 244 -4.85 -8.16 23.75
N LEU A 245 -4.74 -6.93 23.25
CA LEU A 245 -3.46 -6.23 23.09
C LEU A 245 -2.80 -5.87 24.42
N SER A 246 -3.58 -5.67 25.49
CA SER A 246 -3.09 -5.29 26.82
C SER A 246 -2.68 -6.46 27.72
N GLY A 247 -2.83 -7.71 27.27
CA GLY A 247 -2.46 -8.89 28.07
C GLY A 247 -3.33 -9.15 29.31
N ARG A 248 -4.43 -8.41 29.50
CA ARG A 248 -5.37 -8.68 30.60
C ARG A 248 -6.31 -9.84 30.25
N ASN A 249 -5.92 -11.03 30.70
CA ASN A 249 -6.83 -12.16 30.88
C ASN A 249 -7.97 -11.76 31.81
N ASN A 250 -9.15 -11.44 31.27
CA ASN A 250 -10.39 -11.52 32.04
C ASN A 250 -10.98 -12.91 31.85
N ALA A 251 -10.34 -13.90 32.46
CA ALA A 251 -11.01 -15.14 32.83
C ALA A 251 -11.79 -14.87 34.12
N GLY A 252 -13.12 -14.91 34.04
CA GLY A 252 -14.01 -14.91 35.21
C GLY A 252 -14.88 -13.67 35.36
N SER A 253 -16.14 -13.77 34.93
CA SER A 253 -17.32 -13.19 35.63
C SER A 253 -18.61 -13.25 34.80
N LYS A 254 -18.86 -14.34 34.07
CA LYS A 254 -20.20 -14.60 33.50
C LYS A 254 -20.61 -16.06 33.66
N THR A 255 -20.78 -16.52 34.89
CA THR A 255 -21.40 -17.82 35.22
C THR A 255 -22.30 -17.78 36.46
N SER A 256 -22.94 -16.66 36.80
CA SER A 256 -23.85 -16.62 37.96
C SER A 256 -25.15 -15.85 37.76
N GLU A 257 -25.70 -15.77 36.54
CA GLU A 257 -26.98 -15.06 36.33
C GLU A 257 -27.86 -15.76 35.27
N VAL A 258 -28.03 -17.08 35.40
CA VAL A 258 -29.14 -17.82 34.73
C VAL A 258 -29.67 -18.94 35.65
N ALA A 259 -29.62 -18.75 36.96
CA ALA A 259 -30.23 -19.68 37.92
C ALA A 259 -30.81 -18.91 39.10
N SER A 260 -31.94 -18.23 38.85
CA SER A 260 -32.94 -17.85 39.85
C SER A 260 -34.26 -17.56 39.14
#